data_AF-A0A959E9V0-F1
#
_entry.id   AF-A0A959E9V0-F1
#
_cell.length_a   1.000
_cell.length_b   1.000
_cell.length_c   1.000
_cell.angle_alpha   90.00
_cell.angle_beta   90.00
_cell.angle_gamma   90.00
#
_symmetry.space_group_name_H-M   'P 1'
#
loop_
_entity.id
_entity.type
_entity.pdbx_description
1 polymer ?
#
loop_
_entity_poly.entity_id
_entity_poly.type
_entity_poly.pdbx_seq_one_letter_code
_entity_poly.pdbx_strand_id
1 'polypeptide(L)'
;MPATNLCGRQTDSVAFTVLSEGQEIDGAIRVHSIAVSKEANRVATATILISDGDVSSRNFPVSNREEFIPGKNIVVRAGYHAEEGPIFSGIVVGHRIK
;
A
#
# COMPACT_ATOMS: atom_id res chain seq x y z
N MET A 1 24.68 -15.12 36.47
CA MET A 1 23.24 -14.79 36.39
C MET A 1 23.07 -13.70 35.35
N PRO A 2 22.50 -13.95 34.16
CA PRO A 2 22.16 -12.90 33.22
C PRO A 2 20.74 -12.38 33.48
N ALA A 3 20.59 -11.07 33.44
CA ALA A 3 19.33 -10.37 33.60
C ALA A 3 18.40 -10.66 32.41
N THR A 4 17.20 -11.19 32.72
CA THR A 4 16.10 -11.31 31.78
C THR A 4 15.46 -9.93 31.61
N ASN A 5 15.58 -9.36 30.41
CA ASN A 5 14.92 -8.11 30.05
C ASN A 5 13.40 -8.33 29.90
N LEU A 6 12.65 -7.95 30.94
CA LEU A 6 11.21 -7.76 30.94
C LEU A 6 10.89 -6.36 30.39
N CYS A 7 10.84 -6.19 29.06
CA CYS A 7 10.30 -4.98 28.46
C CYS A 7 9.62 -5.30 27.14
N GLY A 8 8.30 -5.48 27.23
CA GLY A 8 7.44 -5.67 26.07
C GLY A 8 7.39 -4.40 25.23
N ARG A 9 7.59 -4.59 23.93
CA ARG A 9 6.84 -4.00 22.82
C ARG A 9 7.18 -4.87 21.62
N GLN A 10 6.41 -5.93 21.40
CA GLN A 10 6.28 -6.43 20.03
C GLN A 10 5.73 -5.24 19.26
N THR A 11 6.59 -4.55 18.52
CA THR A 11 6.14 -3.50 17.63
C THR A 11 5.38 -4.28 16.56
N ASP A 12 4.04 -4.24 16.61
CA ASP A 12 3.18 -4.70 15.52
C ASP A 12 3.53 -3.85 14.29
N SER A 13 4.63 -4.19 13.64
CA SER A 13 5.10 -3.53 12.44
C SER A 13 4.17 -4.00 11.35
N VAL A 14 3.27 -3.10 10.95
CA VAL A 14 2.37 -3.34 9.82
C VAL A 14 3.24 -3.43 8.58
N ALA A 15 3.31 -4.62 8.01
CA ALA A 15 3.98 -4.86 6.75
C ALA A 15 2.93 -4.81 5.65
N PHE A 16 3.20 -4.03 4.62
CA PHE A 16 2.34 -3.95 3.45
C PHE A 16 3.19 -3.95 2.21
N THR A 17 2.68 -4.63 1.19
CA THR A 17 3.31 -4.77 -0.10
C THR A 17 2.26 -4.53 -1.16
N VAL A 18 2.54 -3.62 -2.06
CA VAL A 18 1.69 -3.38 -3.22
C VAL A 18 2.40 -3.97 -4.43
N LEU A 19 1.69 -4.81 -5.18
CA LEU A 19 2.17 -5.37 -6.43
C LEU A 19 1.37 -4.76 -7.58
N SER A 20 2.06 -4.28 -8.60
CA SER A 20 1.48 -3.88 -9.88
C SER A 20 1.92 -4.86 -10.95
N GLU A 21 0.99 -5.50 -11.67
CA GLU A 21 1.27 -6.53 -12.69
C GLU A 21 2.18 -7.67 -12.19
N GLY A 22 2.15 -7.96 -10.89
CA GLY A 22 3.02 -8.97 -10.27
C GLY A 22 4.44 -8.50 -9.94
N GLN A 23 4.76 -7.23 -10.19
CA GLN A 23 6.01 -6.59 -9.75
C GLN A 23 5.76 -5.81 -8.45
N GLU A 24 6.62 -6.01 -7.45
CA GLU A 24 6.59 -5.20 -6.24
C GLU A 24 6.91 -3.75 -6.56
N ILE A 25 6.08 -2.88 -6.01
CA ILE A 25 6.26 -1.44 -6.14
C ILE A 25 7.47 -1.00 -5.32
N ASP A 26 8.21 -0.04 -5.86
CA ASP A 26 9.42 0.50 -5.23
C ASP A 26 9.14 1.01 -3.80
N GLY A 27 9.87 0.47 -2.83
CA GLY A 27 9.78 0.86 -1.41
C GLY A 27 10.16 2.32 -1.11
N ALA A 28 10.69 3.05 -2.10
CA ALA A 28 10.83 4.49 -2.04
C ALA A 28 9.47 5.23 -1.94
N ILE A 29 8.37 4.55 -2.28
CA ILE A 29 7.03 5.12 -2.28
C ILE A 29 6.48 5.15 -0.86
N ARG A 30 6.35 6.37 -0.32
CA ARG A 30 5.76 6.58 1.01
C ARG A 30 4.25 6.48 0.93
N VAL A 31 3.73 5.28 1.18
CA VAL A 31 2.30 5.06 1.39
C VAL A 31 1.93 5.61 2.77
N HIS A 32 1.01 6.57 2.80
CA HIS A 32 0.52 7.17 4.04
C HIS A 32 -0.61 6.34 4.65
N SER A 33 -1.51 5.82 3.82
CA SER A 33 -2.66 5.03 4.28
C SER A 33 -3.20 4.13 3.17
N ILE A 34 -3.71 2.96 3.55
CA ILE A 34 -4.40 2.04 2.65
C ILE A 34 -5.78 1.77 3.25
N ALA A 35 -6.83 2.06 2.50
CA ALA A 35 -8.20 1.79 2.89
C ALA A 35 -8.84 0.81 1.90
N VAL A 36 -9.14 -0.40 2.35
CA VAL A 36 -9.84 -1.41 1.54
C VAL A 36 -11.27 -1.53 2.03
N SER A 37 -12.22 -1.19 1.16
CA SER A 37 -13.65 -1.29 1.42
C SER A 37 -14.23 -2.51 0.71
N LYS A 38 -14.76 -3.46 1.48
CA LYS A 38 -15.48 -4.64 1.00
C LYS A 38 -16.88 -4.61 1.60
N GLU A 39 -17.90 -4.45 0.76
CA GLU A 39 -19.31 -4.43 1.18
C GLU A 39 -20.08 -5.52 0.42
N ALA A 40 -21.12 -6.08 1.03
CA ALA A 40 -22.03 -6.98 0.33
C ALA A 40 -22.81 -6.20 -0.76
N ASN A 41 -22.95 -6.78 -1.95
CA ASN A 41 -23.57 -6.14 -3.13
C ASN A 41 -22.86 -4.89 -3.69
N ARG A 42 -21.60 -4.62 -3.32
CA ARG A 42 -20.78 -3.55 -3.92
C ARG A 42 -19.46 -4.12 -4.44
N VAL A 43 -18.92 -3.47 -5.48
CA VAL A 43 -17.57 -3.76 -5.98
C VAL A 43 -16.55 -3.35 -4.90
N ALA A 44 -15.70 -4.30 -4.50
CA ALA A 44 -14.62 -4.01 -3.56
C ALA A 44 -13.72 -2.91 -4.12
N THR A 45 -13.37 -1.93 -3.29
CA THR A 45 -12.56 -0.78 -3.70
C THR A 45 -11.40 -0.60 -2.73
N ALA A 46 -10.19 -0.45 -3.26
CA ALA A 46 -9.00 -0.10 -2.50
C ALA A 46 -8.59 1.35 -2.82
N THR A 47 -8.45 2.18 -1.80
CA THR A 47 -7.92 3.53 -1.90
C THR A 47 -6.58 3.59 -1.21
N ILE A 48 -5.53 3.88 -1.98
CA ILE A 48 -4.16 4.01 -1.47
C ILE A 48 -3.84 5.50 -1.47
N LEU A 49 -3.56 6.03 -0.28
CA LEU A 49 -3.13 7.40 -0.10
C LEU A 49 -1.60 7.41 -0.08
N ILE A 50 -1.00 8.01 -1.10
CA ILE A 50 0.45 8.09 -1.28
C ILE A 50 0.87 9.52 -1.02
N SER A 51 1.90 9.71 -0.22
CA SER A 51 2.56 11.00 -0.07
C SER A 51 3.67 11.10 -1.12
N ASP A 52 3.30 11.53 -2.32
CA ASP A 52 4.21 11.72 -3.45
C ASP A 52 4.52 13.20 -3.65
N GLY A 53 5.75 13.58 -3.33
CA GLY A 53 6.36 14.84 -3.76
C GLY A 53 5.62 16.13 -3.41
N ASP A 54 6.05 17.21 -4.05
CA ASP A 54 5.60 18.56 -3.79
C ASP A 54 4.36 18.89 -4.65
N VAL A 55 3.23 19.16 -4.01
CA VAL A 55 1.98 19.62 -4.66
C VAL A 55 2.20 20.84 -5.56
N SER A 56 3.21 21.65 -5.26
CA SER A 56 3.55 22.88 -5.98
C SER A 56 4.22 22.60 -7.32
N SER A 57 4.93 21.47 -7.46
CA SER A 57 5.65 21.13 -8.69
C SER A 57 4.78 20.36 -9.70
N ARG A 58 3.56 19.92 -9.32
CA ARG A 58 2.71 19.00 -10.11
C ARG A 58 3.43 17.76 -10.64
N ASN A 59 4.58 17.43 -10.06
CA ASN A 59 5.41 16.34 -10.51
C ASN A 59 5.18 15.21 -9.53
N PHE A 60 4.37 14.25 -9.95
CA PHE A 60 4.05 13.06 -9.19
C PHE A 60 4.83 11.89 -9.79
N PRO A 61 6.14 11.76 -9.49
CA PRO A 61 6.98 10.72 -10.06
C PRO A 61 6.46 9.31 -9.75
N VAL A 62 5.63 9.13 -8.72
CA VAL A 62 4.97 7.85 -8.41
C VAL A 62 3.70 7.67 -9.24
N SER A 63 2.89 8.72 -9.41
CA SER A 63 1.66 8.64 -10.23
C SER A 63 1.95 8.51 -11.72
N ASN A 64 3.14 8.91 -12.16
CA ASN A 64 3.58 8.85 -13.55
C ASN A 64 4.43 7.61 -13.87
N ARG A 65 4.66 6.72 -12.89
CA ARG A 65 5.28 5.42 -13.12
C ARG A 65 4.29 4.47 -13.80
N GLU A 66 4.82 3.58 -14.64
CA GLU A 66 4.03 2.61 -15.39
C GLU A 66 3.20 1.67 -14.50
N GLU A 67 3.61 1.56 -13.23
CA GLU A 67 3.00 0.77 -12.16
C GLU A 67 1.60 1.27 -11.74
N PHE A 68 1.26 2.54 -12.00
CA PHE A 68 -0.02 3.12 -11.62
C PHE A 68 -0.87 3.58 -12.82
N ILE A 69 -0.56 3.09 -14.02
CA ILE A 69 -1.35 3.37 -15.23
C ILE A 69 -2.74 2.71 -15.11
N PRO A 70 -3.83 3.42 -15.45
CA PRO A 70 -5.16 2.83 -15.50
C PRO A 70 -5.21 1.58 -16.39
N GLY A 71 -5.83 0.51 -15.88
CA GLY A 71 -5.91 -0.79 -16.56
C GLY A 71 -4.87 -1.82 -16.11
N LYS A 72 -3.89 -1.43 -15.30
CA LYS A 72 -2.94 -2.36 -14.65
C LYS A 72 -3.61 -3.11 -13.49
N ASN A 73 -3.27 -4.37 -13.31
CA ASN A 73 -3.75 -5.16 -12.18
C ASN A 73 -2.90 -4.86 -10.94
N ILE A 74 -3.55 -4.41 -9.85
CA ILE A 74 -2.93 -4.17 -8.55
C ILE A 74 -3.41 -5.21 -7.54
N VAL A 75 -2.45 -5.76 -6.82
CA VAL A 75 -2.67 -6.60 -5.64
C VAL A 75 -2.08 -5.90 -4.43
N VAL A 76 -2.91 -5.71 -3.40
CA VAL A 76 -2.46 -5.17 -2.12
C VAL A 76 -2.36 -6.33 -1.14
N ARG A 77 -1.17 -6.49 -0.57
CA ARG A 77 -0.89 -7.40 0.52
C ARG A 77 -0.64 -6.59 1.78
N ALA A 78 -1.25 -6.99 2.89
CA ALA A 78 -1.02 -6.38 4.17
C ALA A 78 -1.10 -7.44 5.26
N GLY A 79 -0.37 -7.22 6.34
CA GLY A 79 -0.48 -8.05 7.53
C GLY A 79 0.41 -7.57 8.67
N TYR A 80 0.56 -8.45 9.64
CA TYR A 80 1.25 -8.20 10.90
C TYR A 80 2.44 -9.15 11.03
N HIS A 81 3.47 -8.75 11.78
CA HIS A 81 4.65 -9.59 12.06
C HIS A 81 5.35 -10.18 10.82
N ALA A 82 5.38 -9.42 9.71
CA ALA A 82 5.93 -9.83 8.41
C ALA A 82 5.19 -11.00 7.72
N GLU A 83 4.02 -11.41 8.22
CA GLU A 83 3.10 -12.27 7.48
C GLU A 83 2.15 -11.41 6.64
N GLU A 84 2.48 -11.25 5.36
CA GLU A 84 1.71 -10.43 4.43
C GLU A 84 0.74 -11.28 3.58
N GLY A 85 -0.56 -11.10 3.80
CA GLY A 85 -1.61 -11.76 3.03
C GLY A 85 -2.23 -10.85 1.95
N PRO A 86 -2.68 -11.38 0.79
CA PRO A 86 -3.40 -10.58 -0.20
C PRO A 86 -4.75 -10.13 0.35
N ILE A 87 -4.90 -8.84 0.62
CA ILE A 87 -6.14 -8.24 1.12
C ILE A 87 -7.04 -7.72 -0.01
N PHE A 88 -6.46 -7.39 -1.17
CA PHE A 88 -7.19 -6.86 -2.31
C PHE A 88 -6.52 -7.26 -3.63
N SER A 89 -7.32 -7.49 -4.67
CA SER A 89 -6.88 -7.72 -6.04
C SER A 89 -7.89 -7.07 -6.97
N GLY A 90 -7.42 -6.25 -7.91
CA GLY A 90 -8.27 -5.55 -8.87
C GLY A 90 -7.47 -4.68 -9.82
N ILE A 91 -8.15 -3.93 -10.67
CA ILE A 91 -7.51 -3.06 -11.66
C ILE A 91 -7.43 -1.60 -11.19
N VAL A 92 -6.41 -0.87 -11.64
CA VAL A 92 -6.31 0.58 -11.46
C VAL A 92 -7.37 1.25 -12.33
N VAL A 93 -8.32 1.94 -11.69
CA VAL A 93 -9.35 2.70 -12.40
C VAL A 93 -8.88 4.13 -12.69
N GLY A 94 -8.08 4.70 -11.80
CA GLY A 94 -7.49 6.04 -11.96
C GLY A 94 -6.95 6.57 -10.64
N HIS A 95 -6.17 7.65 -10.74
CA HIS A 95 -5.65 8.39 -9.58
C HIS A 95 -6.38 9.72 -9.42
N ARG A 96 -6.47 10.20 -8.18
CA ARG A 96 -7.02 11.52 -7.88
C ARG A 96 -6.10 12.24 -6.91
N ILE A 97 -5.77 13.49 -7.24
CA ILE A 97 -5.05 14.40 -6.35
C ILE A 97 -6.10 15.13 -5.50
N LYS A 98 -5.85 15.26 -4.21
CA LYS A 98 -6.69 16.00 -3.27
C LYS A 98 -5.92 17.20 -2.71
#